data_AF-A0A7C7JSR9-F1
#
_entry.id   AF-A0A7C7JSR9-F1
#
_cell.length_a   1.000
_cell.length_b   1.000
_cell.length_c   1.000
_cell.angle_alpha   90.00
_cell.angle_beta   90.00
_cell.angle_gamma   90.00
#
_symmetry.space_group_name_H-M   'P 1'
#
loop_
_entity.id
_entity.type
_entity.pdbx_description
1 polymer ?
#
loop_
_entity_poly.entity_id
_entity_poly.type
_entity_poly.pdbx_seq_one_letter_code
_entity_poly.pdbx_strand_id
1 'polypeptide(L)'
;MEVRGIRVPNDDISCTAEGTNEVVDRIIVLTKIHVHYKLRLPSGAPEDKVSRALETHVRKCPTAQSIKDSVEITWTVDFIES
;
A
#
# COMPACT_ATOMS: atom_id res chain seq x y z
N MET A 1 3.75 0.39 11.99
CA MET A 1 2.26 0.27 11.90
C MET A 1 1.81 -0.70 12.99
N GLU A 2 0.86 -0.32 13.86
CA GLU A 2 0.26 -1.26 14.84
C GLU A 2 -1.17 -1.58 14.42
N VAL A 3 -1.45 -2.85 14.14
CA VAL A 3 -2.82 -3.33 13.93
C VAL A 3 -3.04 -4.56 14.81
N ARG A 4 -4.03 -4.48 15.71
CA ARG A 4 -4.52 -5.61 16.53
C ARG A 4 -3.43 -6.36 17.31
N GLY A 5 -2.46 -5.63 17.88
CA GLY A 5 -1.40 -6.21 18.72
C GLY A 5 -0.20 -6.78 17.95
N ILE A 6 -0.18 -6.66 16.62
CA ILE A 6 1.00 -6.99 15.81
C ILE A 6 1.79 -5.70 15.64
N ARG A 7 2.93 -5.59 16.34
CA ARG A 7 3.93 -4.55 16.07
C ARG A 7 4.69 -4.95 14.81
N VAL A 8 4.52 -4.18 13.75
CA VAL A 8 5.43 -4.20 12.60
C VAL A 8 6.39 -3.03 12.81
N PRO A 9 7.66 -3.29 13.20
CA PRO A 9 8.71 -2.27 13.29
C PRO A 9 8.77 -1.45 11.99
N ASN A 10 9.17 -0.19 12.07
CA ASN A 10 9.16 0.72 10.92
C ASN A 10 10.05 0.25 9.77
N ASP A 11 11.09 -0.56 10.04
CA ASP A 11 11.95 -1.10 9.00
C ASP A 11 11.34 -2.32 8.28
N ASP A 12 10.35 -2.99 8.87
CA ASP A 12 9.76 -4.24 8.37
C ASP A 12 8.59 -4.02 7.40
N ILE A 13 8.28 -2.77 7.08
CA ILE A 13 7.38 -2.40 6.00
C ILE A 13 8.10 -1.44 5.06
N SER A 14 8.14 -1.81 3.79
CA SER A 14 8.63 -0.93 2.71
C SER A 14 7.65 -0.95 1.56
N CYS A 15 7.70 0.05 0.69
CA CYS A 15 6.90 0.04 -0.53
C CYS A 15 7.59 0.81 -1.66
N THR A 16 7.24 0.43 -2.88
CA THR A 16 7.49 1.21 -4.09
C THR A 16 6.15 1.69 -4.63
N ALA A 17 6.05 2.96 -4.96
CA ALA A 17 4.88 3.53 -5.63
C ALA A 17 5.24 3.90 -7.07
N GLU A 18 4.45 3.40 -8.01
CA GLU A 18 4.61 3.66 -9.44
C GLU A 18 3.40 4.45 -9.95
N GLY A 19 3.66 5.60 -10.57
CA GLY A 19 2.64 6.48 -11.13
C GLY A 19 2.57 6.36 -12.65
N THR A 20 1.36 6.29 -13.20
CA THR A 20 1.12 6.35 -14.66
C THR A 20 0.56 7.71 -15.03
N ASN A 21 1.27 8.42 -15.91
CA ASN A 21 0.79 9.67 -16.49
C ASN A 21 0.22 9.41 -17.89
N GLU A 22 -0.98 9.89 -18.15
CA GLU A 22 -1.67 9.79 -19.44
C GLU A 22 -1.99 11.20 -19.96
N VAL A 23 -2.14 11.35 -21.28
CA VAL A 23 -2.56 12.63 -21.87
C VAL A 23 -4.09 12.67 -21.90
N VAL A 24 -4.67 13.56 -21.10
CA VAL A 24 -6.12 13.81 -21.04
C VAL A 24 -6.34 15.26 -21.44
N ASP A 25 -7.16 15.49 -22.47
CA ASP A 25 -7.45 16.84 -22.99
C ASP A 25 -6.18 17.68 -23.28
N ARG A 26 -5.15 17.03 -23.84
CA ARG A 26 -3.84 17.61 -24.17
C ARG A 26 -2.99 18.03 -22.95
N ILE A 27 -3.36 17.59 -21.75
CA ILE A 27 -2.61 17.80 -20.51
C ILE A 27 -2.09 16.45 -20.01
N ILE A 28 -0.86 16.39 -19.51
CA ILE A 28 -0.32 15.20 -18.85
C ILE A 28 -0.89 15.13 -17.44
N VAL A 29 -1.64 14.07 -17.14
CA VAL A 29 -2.34 13.88 -15.87
C VAL A 29 -1.90 12.55 -15.26
N LEU A 30 -1.61 12.53 -13.96
CA LEU A 30 -1.41 11.30 -13.21
C LEU A 30 -2.76 10.60 -13.04
N THR A 31 -2.98 9.49 -13.72
CA THR A 31 -4.29 8.80 -13.71
C THR A 31 -4.29 7.57 -12.82
N LYS A 32 -3.12 6.95 -12.59
CA LYS A 32 -2.98 5.72 -11.79
C LYS A 32 -1.77 5.77 -10.88
N ILE A 33 -1.90 5.19 -9.70
CA ILE A 33 -0.79 4.83 -8.81
C ILE A 33 -0.94 3.36 -8.42
N HIS A 34 0.13 2.59 -8.57
CA HIS A 34 0.25 1.25 -8.01
C HIS A 34 1.26 1.26 -6.87
N VAL A 35 0.86 0.76 -5.69
CA VAL A 35 1.76 0.63 -4.53
C VAL A 35 2.08 -0.82 -4.27
N HIS A 36 3.33 -1.22 -4.46
CA HIS A 36 3.81 -2.55 -4.11
C HIS A 36 4.45 -2.53 -2.72
N TYR A 37 3.81 -3.18 -1.75
CA TYR A 37 4.31 -3.33 -0.38
C TYR A 37 5.20 -4.56 -0.24
N LYS A 38 6.22 -4.47 0.60
CA LYS A 38 7.01 -5.60 1.08
C LYS A 38 6.99 -5.60 2.59
N LEU A 39 6.43 -6.66 3.17
CA LEU A 39 6.30 -6.82 4.61
C LEU A 39 7.19 -7.97 5.06
N ARG A 40 8.15 -7.69 5.94
CA ARG A 40 8.90 -8.74 6.63
C ARG A 40 8.10 -9.22 7.82
N LEU A 41 7.87 -10.53 7.89
CA LEU A 41 7.09 -11.16 8.93
C LEU A 41 7.88 -12.31 9.59
N PRO A 42 7.76 -12.50 10.91
CA PRO A 42 8.30 -13.67 11.58
C PRO A 42 7.67 -14.96 11.03
N SER A 43 8.44 -16.05 11.06
CA SER A 43 7.94 -17.38 10.71
C SER A 43 6.66 -17.72 11.48
N GLY A 44 5.64 -18.20 10.76
CA GLY A 44 4.33 -18.55 11.32
C GLY A 44 3.40 -17.35 11.59
N ALA A 45 3.74 -16.14 11.14
CA ALA A 45 2.83 -15.00 11.20
C ALA A 45 1.55 -15.24 10.36
N PRO A 46 0.37 -14.82 10.84
CA PRO A 46 -0.88 -15.00 10.11
C PRO A 46 -1.01 -13.98 8.97
N GLU A 47 -0.54 -14.34 7.77
CA GLU A 47 -0.57 -13.49 6.56
C GLU A 47 -1.97 -12.96 6.22
N ASP A 48 -3.03 -13.72 6.50
CA ASP A 48 -4.43 -13.32 6.28
C ASP A 48 -4.82 -12.11 7.15
N LYS A 49 -4.42 -12.13 8.43
CA LYS A 49 -4.67 -11.03 9.36
C LYS A 49 -3.85 -9.81 9.00
N VAL A 50 -2.61 -10.01 8.55
CA VAL A 50 -1.73 -8.92 8.09
C VAL A 50 -2.27 -8.29 6.81
N SER A 51 -2.75 -9.09 5.85
CA SER A 51 -3.37 -8.61 4.62
C SER A 51 -4.59 -7.72 4.90
N ARG A 52 -5.49 -8.16 5.79
CA ARG A 52 -6.66 -7.37 6.21
C ARG A 52 -6.29 -6.08 6.95
N ALA A 53 -5.22 -6.12 7.74
CA ALA A 53 -4.68 -4.95 8.41
C ALA A 53 -4.17 -3.92 7.39
N LEU A 54 -3.40 -4.39 6.39
CA LEU A 54 -2.88 -3.58 5.30
C LEU A 54 -4.01 -2.98 4.46
N GLU A 55 -5.03 -3.76 4.10
CA GLU A 55 -6.20 -3.27 3.37
C GLU A 55 -6.88 -2.09 4.10
N THR A 56 -7.05 -2.22 5.43
CA THR A 56 -7.62 -1.14 6.26
C THR A 56 -6.73 0.09 6.26
N HIS A 57 -5.41 -0.09 6.35
CA HIS A 57 -4.44 0.99 6.28
C HIS A 57 -4.49 1.72 4.94
N VAL A 58 -4.42 1.00 3.82
CA VAL A 58 -4.49 1.59 2.47
C VAL A 58 -5.78 2.37 2.30
N ARG A 59 -6.93 1.80 2.71
CA ARG A 59 -8.23 2.48 2.61
C ARG A 59 -8.32 3.75 3.46
N LYS A 60 -7.62 3.83 4.59
CA LYS A 60 -7.68 4.99 5.51
C LYS A 60 -6.46 5.92 5.39
N CYS A 61 -5.50 5.60 4.52
CA CYS A 61 -4.30 6.39 4.33
C CYS A 61 -4.67 7.84 3.94
N PRO A 62 -4.27 8.87 4.71
CA PRO A 62 -4.61 10.26 4.42
C PRO A 62 -4.19 10.69 3.01
N THR A 63 -3.01 10.25 2.57
CA THR A 63 -2.50 10.52 1.23
C THR A 63 -3.41 9.91 0.15
N ALA A 64 -3.76 8.63 0.28
CA ALA A 64 -4.68 8.00 -0.66
C ALA A 64 -6.06 8.67 -0.65
N GLN A 65 -6.59 9.01 0.54
CA GLN A 65 -7.87 9.69 0.66
C GLN A 65 -7.88 11.09 0.03
N SER A 66 -6.75 11.82 0.04
CA SER A 66 -6.67 13.15 -0.57
C SER A 66 -6.75 13.17 -2.09
N ILE A 67 -6.49 12.03 -2.76
CA ILE A 67 -6.41 11.96 -4.23
C ILE A 67 -7.28 10.85 -4.86
N LYS A 68 -8.02 10.08 -4.04
CA LYS A 68 -8.81 8.91 -4.48
C LYS A 68 -9.85 9.22 -5.57
N ASP A 69 -10.35 10.45 -5.61
CA ASP A 69 -11.40 10.85 -6.56
C ASP A 69 -10.78 11.35 -7.88
N SER A 70 -9.45 11.47 -7.95
CA SER A 70 -8.70 11.98 -9.11
C SER A 70 -7.74 10.93 -9.71
N VAL A 71 -7.33 9.95 -8.93
CA VAL A 71 -6.31 8.95 -9.32
C VAL A 71 -6.79 7.57 -8.90
N GLU A 72 -6.73 6.61 -9.82
CA GLU A 72 -6.96 5.20 -9.49
C GLU A 72 -5.79 4.68 -8.66
N ILE A 73 -6.07 4.12 -7.48
CA ILE A 73 -5.04 3.61 -6.58
C ILE A 73 -5.24 2.10 -6.42
N THR A 74 -4.22 1.33 -6.77
CA THR A 74 -4.16 -0.12 -6.57
C THR A 74 -2.94 -0.49 -5.73
N TRP A 75 -2.93 -1.69 -5.16
CA TRP A 75 -1.81 -2.16 -4.34
C TRP A 75 -1.64 -3.67 -4.42
N THR A 76 -0.41 -4.10 -4.17
CA THR A 76 0.01 -5.49 -4.00
C THR A 76 0.88 -5.62 -2.76
N VAL A 77 1.07 -6.85 -2.28
CA VAL A 77 1.95 -7.12 -1.14
C VAL A 77 2.71 -8.42 -1.31
N ASP A 78 4.01 -8.36 -1.08
CA ASP A 78 4.87 -9.53 -0.88
C ASP A 78 5.17 -9.72 0.62
N PHE A 79 5.03 -10.96 1.09
CA PHE A 79 5.47 -11.37 2.42
C PHE A 79 6.87 -11.99 2.34
N ILE A 80 7.78 -11.47 3.16
CA ILE A 80 9.18 -11.94 3.24
C ILE A 80 9.37 -12.51 4.64
N GLU A 81 9.81 -13.76 4.73
CA GLU A 81 10.13 -14.37 6.02
C GLU A 81 11.42 -13.77 6.60
N SER A 82 11.39 -13.41 7.89
CA SER A 82 12.54 -12.88 8.66
C SER A 82 13.07 -13.87 9.68
#